data_AF-A0A923CLH4-F1
#
_entry.id   AF-A0A923CLH4-F1
#
_cell.length_a   1.000
_cell.length_b   1.000
_cell.length_c   1.000
_cell.angle_alpha   90.00
_cell.angle_beta   90.00
_cell.angle_gamma   90.00
#
_symmetry.space_group_name_H-M   'P 1'
#
loop_
_entity.id
_entity.type
_entity.pdbx_description
1 polymer ?
#
loop_
_entity_poly.entity_id
_entity_poly.type
_entity_poly.pdbx_seq_one_letter_code
_entity_poly.pdbx_strand_id
1 'polypeptide(L)'
;MKNNNITLKSVVAAISLMACAGLISPQIAVGQTPAAPSSAAPFVLTLSTGFQKVVSLPGIPARVSIGDPTIASVTVLKPTDRGGKNAGVLVTGLKTGSTSLLIWDRGASMARVITVAVTGKAAETISNLKDLNLETEGQVLKLSGSTPNVSTYQQARESLIKPGSDGKPAELIDQATIQTSGTVQVDVKVVEFTRSELQRLGINLAGEFNNGGFSYAIANPVASASNSVANAFGLTLGNRAGDLTANLNILQADGYAKVLAEPSLIAQSGQDASFLAGGEIPIPVPSGNGTIGIEYKKFGVGLSFTPTILSNKTIALKVSPEVSDLDFSRGTSIQGVLVPAILTRRASTTVELGENQSFVIGGLISRNIIANANKVPWLSEIPILGAFFKGNTYSREDKELLIIVTPRFVKPRAADAPALALPGQNVGMRPRSVWGQLFLPSAKEPVPGFTTN
;
A
#
# COMPACT_ATOMS: atom_id res chain seq x y z
N MET A 1 25.18 -18.91 -47.22
CA MET A 1 24.14 -19.26 -48.21
C MET A 1 23.15 -20.19 -47.52
N LYS A 2 21.85 -19.88 -47.66
CA LYS A 2 20.70 -20.60 -47.11
C LYS A 2 20.60 -22.03 -47.65
N ASN A 3 19.84 -22.87 -46.94
CA ASN A 3 18.99 -24.00 -47.38
C ASN A 3 19.19 -25.20 -46.42
N ASN A 4 18.20 -25.95 -45.93
CA ASN A 4 16.78 -26.21 -46.25
C ASN A 4 16.19 -26.80 -44.94
N ASN A 5 15.01 -26.52 -44.40
CA ASN A 5 13.64 -26.44 -44.90
C ASN A 5 13.10 -27.68 -45.64
N ILE A 6 12.13 -28.32 -44.97
CA ILE A 6 10.84 -28.82 -45.49
C ILE A 6 10.55 -30.31 -45.27
N THR A 7 9.43 -30.46 -44.58
CA THR A 7 8.54 -31.56 -44.23
C THR A 7 7.83 -32.19 -45.43
N LEU A 8 7.37 -33.45 -45.31
CA LEU A 8 5.94 -33.89 -45.38
C LEU A 8 5.78 -35.39 -45.74
N LYS A 9 4.86 -36.05 -45.01
CA LYS A 9 3.87 -37.07 -45.44
C LYS A 9 4.37 -38.44 -45.95
N SER A 10 4.27 -39.49 -45.13
CA SER A 10 3.14 -40.44 -44.97
C SER A 10 3.03 -41.46 -46.12
N VAL A 11 3.11 -42.77 -45.81
CA VAL A 11 2.41 -43.88 -46.51
C VAL A 11 2.72 -45.24 -45.83
N VAL A 12 1.62 -45.88 -45.38
CA VAL A 12 1.27 -47.32 -45.49
C VAL A 12 1.92 -48.39 -44.57
N ALA A 13 1.00 -49.22 -44.07
CA ALA A 13 1.13 -50.39 -43.21
C ALA A 13 1.41 -51.69 -43.99
N ALA A 14 2.07 -52.65 -43.34
CA ALA A 14 1.89 -54.11 -43.52
C ALA A 14 2.69 -54.85 -42.42
N ILE A 15 2.04 -55.54 -41.49
CA ILE A 15 1.89 -57.01 -41.43
C ILE A 15 3.23 -57.76 -41.29
N SER A 16 3.52 -58.27 -40.09
CA SER A 16 4.23 -59.55 -39.95
C SER A 16 3.71 -60.33 -38.75
N LEU A 17 3.14 -61.50 -39.05
CA LEU A 17 2.68 -62.53 -38.15
C LEU A 17 3.83 -63.55 -38.04
N MET A 18 4.36 -63.82 -36.84
CA MET A 18 5.13 -65.04 -36.63
C MET A 18 5.07 -65.49 -35.17
N ALA A 19 4.62 -66.73 -35.01
CA ALA A 19 4.31 -67.42 -33.79
C ALA A 19 5.56 -67.87 -33.01
N CYS A 20 5.44 -67.93 -31.69
CA CYS A 20 6.09 -68.97 -30.89
C CYS A 20 5.25 -69.26 -29.63
N ALA A 21 4.87 -70.54 -29.50
CA ALA A 21 4.43 -71.20 -28.28
C ALA A 21 5.47 -71.00 -27.16
N GLY A 22 5.19 -71.06 -25.86
CA GLY A 22 4.10 -71.65 -25.10
C GLY A 22 4.74 -72.11 -23.79
N LEU A 23 4.35 -71.53 -22.65
CA LEU A 23 4.61 -72.07 -21.31
C LEU A 23 3.38 -71.80 -20.46
N ILE A 24 2.69 -72.88 -20.12
CA ILE A 24 1.49 -72.95 -19.31
C ILE A 24 1.94 -73.01 -17.85
N SER A 25 1.55 -72.03 -17.04
CA SER A 25 1.58 -72.11 -15.58
C SER A 25 0.14 -72.23 -15.07
N PRO A 26 -0.20 -73.19 -14.21
CA PRO A 26 -1.57 -73.33 -13.70
C PRO A 26 -1.85 -72.23 -12.68
N GLN A 27 -2.82 -71.37 -12.98
CA GLN A 27 -3.39 -70.47 -11.99
C GLN A 27 -4.41 -71.24 -11.16
N ILE A 28 -4.10 -71.42 -9.88
CA ILE A 28 -5.05 -71.89 -8.87
C ILE A 28 -6.13 -70.80 -8.76
N ALA A 29 -7.37 -71.18 -9.11
CA ALA A 29 -8.55 -70.36 -8.89
C ALA A 29 -8.75 -70.17 -7.38
N VAL A 30 -8.35 -69.02 -6.85
CA VAL A 30 -8.76 -68.58 -5.52
C VAL A 30 -10.21 -68.13 -5.64
N GLY A 31 -11.10 -68.87 -4.98
CA GLY A 31 -12.52 -68.56 -4.91
C GLY A 31 -12.74 -67.12 -4.47
N GLN A 32 -13.57 -66.40 -5.22
CA GLN A 32 -14.07 -65.10 -4.82
C GLN A 32 -14.96 -65.30 -3.59
N THR A 33 -14.44 -64.96 -2.41
CA THR A 33 -15.26 -64.70 -1.23
C THR A 33 -16.25 -63.60 -1.60
N PRO A 34 -17.57 -63.76 -1.39
CA PRO A 34 -18.52 -62.70 -1.69
C PRO A 34 -18.16 -61.45 -0.89
N ALA A 35 -17.95 -60.36 -1.63
CA ALA A 35 -17.71 -59.04 -1.05
C ALA A 35 -18.85 -58.67 -0.10
N ALA A 36 -18.49 -58.35 1.15
CA ALA A 36 -19.39 -57.74 2.10
C ALA A 36 -19.98 -56.44 1.50
N PRO A 37 -21.25 -56.10 1.79
CA PRO A 37 -21.87 -54.90 1.24
C PRO A 37 -21.08 -53.65 1.64
N SER A 38 -20.64 -52.91 0.63
CA SER A 38 -19.97 -51.61 0.74
C SER A 38 -20.82 -50.64 1.57
N SER A 39 -20.35 -50.34 2.78
CA SER A 39 -20.86 -49.25 3.62
C SER A 39 -20.86 -47.92 2.84
N ALA A 40 -22.03 -47.31 2.69
CA ALA A 40 -22.16 -45.97 2.12
C ALA A 40 -21.36 -44.95 2.95
N ALA A 41 -20.68 -44.00 2.28
CA ALA A 41 -19.92 -42.95 2.95
C ALA A 41 -20.78 -42.19 3.98
N PRO A 42 -20.26 -41.87 5.18
CA PRO A 42 -21.04 -41.20 6.22
C PRO A 42 -21.43 -39.79 5.77
N PHE A 43 -22.73 -39.52 5.72
CA PHE A 43 -23.26 -38.19 5.43
C PHE A 43 -23.08 -37.31 6.67
N VAL A 44 -22.35 -36.20 6.53
CA VAL A 44 -22.12 -35.21 7.60
C VAL A 44 -23.03 -34.01 7.40
N LEU A 45 -23.81 -33.69 8.43
CA LEU A 45 -24.71 -32.54 8.49
C LEU A 45 -24.13 -31.47 9.43
N THR A 46 -23.60 -30.39 8.85
CA THR A 46 -23.11 -29.24 9.63
C THR A 46 -24.26 -28.26 9.93
N LEU A 47 -24.35 -27.83 11.20
CA LEU A 47 -25.36 -26.89 11.70
C LEU A 47 -24.74 -25.85 12.64
N SER A 48 -25.29 -24.64 12.67
CA SER A 48 -24.95 -23.67 13.72
C SER A 48 -25.76 -23.86 14.99
N THR A 49 -25.18 -23.46 16.13
CA THR A 49 -25.92 -23.35 17.39
C THR A 49 -27.12 -22.40 17.26
N GLY A 50 -28.30 -22.89 17.65
CA GLY A 50 -29.57 -22.18 17.55
C GLY A 50 -30.24 -22.24 16.17
N PHE A 51 -29.64 -22.88 15.17
CA PHE A 51 -30.23 -23.03 13.83
C PHE A 51 -30.87 -24.40 13.65
N GLN A 52 -31.82 -24.47 12.73
CA GLN A 52 -32.55 -25.68 12.38
C GLN A 52 -32.43 -25.97 10.89
N LYS A 53 -32.31 -27.25 10.53
CA LYS A 53 -32.29 -27.69 9.13
C LYS A 53 -33.22 -28.86 8.94
N VAL A 54 -34.04 -28.77 7.92
CA VAL A 54 -34.88 -29.88 7.47
C VAL A 54 -34.04 -30.79 6.58
N VAL A 55 -33.91 -32.04 6.97
CA VAL A 55 -33.34 -33.11 6.15
C VAL A 55 -34.49 -33.88 5.52
N SER A 56 -34.59 -33.82 4.20
CA SER A 56 -35.59 -34.57 3.44
C SER A 56 -35.17 -36.04 3.34
N LEU A 57 -36.06 -36.96 3.72
CA LEU A 57 -35.83 -38.40 3.62
C LEU A 57 -36.62 -38.99 2.45
N PRO A 58 -36.05 -40.00 1.75
CA PRO A 58 -36.71 -40.69 0.64
C PRO A 58 -37.80 -41.68 1.09
N GLY A 59 -38.10 -41.77 2.38
CA GLY A 59 -39.09 -42.69 2.96
C GLY A 59 -39.67 -42.16 4.28
N ILE A 60 -40.62 -42.91 4.84
CA ILE A 60 -41.25 -42.56 6.12
C ILE A 60 -40.38 -43.14 7.27
N PRO A 61 -39.81 -42.30 8.14
CA PRO A 61 -39.03 -42.78 9.28
C PRO A 61 -39.98 -43.47 10.26
N ALA A 62 -39.65 -44.71 10.62
CA ALA A 62 -40.33 -45.47 11.66
C ALA A 62 -39.77 -45.14 13.05
N ARG A 63 -38.47 -44.84 13.12
CA ARG A 63 -37.78 -44.48 14.37
C ARG A 63 -36.62 -43.53 14.05
N VAL A 64 -36.38 -42.59 14.95
CA VAL A 64 -35.22 -41.70 14.92
C VAL A 64 -34.62 -41.67 16.31
N SER A 65 -33.29 -41.71 16.41
CA SER A 65 -32.58 -41.52 17.68
C SER A 65 -31.36 -40.64 17.49
N ILE A 66 -31.06 -39.85 18.52
CA ILE A 66 -29.87 -39.02 18.58
C ILE A 66 -28.96 -39.52 19.71
N GLY A 67 -27.65 -39.53 19.48
CA GLY A 67 -26.68 -40.00 20.47
C GLY A 67 -26.67 -39.13 21.72
N ASP A 68 -26.36 -37.84 21.54
CA ASP A 68 -26.39 -36.83 22.58
C ASP A 68 -27.48 -35.76 22.32
N PRO A 69 -28.57 -35.73 23.11
CA PRO A 69 -29.65 -34.76 22.97
C PRO A 69 -29.30 -33.36 23.49
N THR A 70 -28.17 -33.19 24.20
CA THR A 70 -27.70 -31.87 24.66
C THR A 70 -27.03 -31.08 23.54
N ILE A 71 -26.50 -31.77 22.52
CA ILE A 71 -25.81 -31.20 21.36
C ILE A 71 -26.79 -30.83 20.26
N ALA A 72 -27.72 -31.72 19.91
CA ALA A 72 -28.77 -31.43 18.93
C ALA A 72 -30.09 -32.13 19.30
N SER A 73 -31.20 -31.55 18.86
CA SER A 73 -32.55 -32.10 19.02
C SER A 73 -33.17 -32.39 17.66
N VAL A 74 -34.03 -33.41 17.61
CA VAL A 74 -34.58 -33.92 16.37
C VAL A 74 -36.09 -34.08 16.47
N THR A 75 -36.80 -33.50 15.49
CA THR A 75 -38.26 -33.57 15.38
C THR A 75 -38.65 -34.14 14.03
N VAL A 76 -39.48 -35.18 14.03
CA VAL A 76 -40.00 -35.78 12.79
C VAL A 76 -41.13 -34.90 12.24
N LEU A 77 -41.05 -34.52 10.97
CA LEU A 77 -42.08 -33.76 10.28
C LEU A 77 -43.04 -34.71 9.57
N LYS A 78 -44.33 -34.33 9.53
CA LYS A 78 -45.35 -35.08 8.80
C LYS A 78 -45.04 -35.07 7.29
N PRO A 79 -45.44 -36.12 6.54
CA PRO A 79 -45.21 -36.20 5.10
C PRO A 79 -45.76 -34.95 4.41
N THR A 80 -44.92 -34.27 3.62
CA THR A 80 -45.23 -32.97 3.01
C THR A 80 -45.78 -33.12 1.59
N ASP A 81 -45.65 -34.29 0.97
CA ASP A 81 -46.12 -34.55 -0.38
C ASP A 81 -47.57 -35.07 -0.39
N ARG A 82 -48.35 -34.63 -1.40
CA ARG A 82 -49.75 -35.04 -1.65
C ARG A 82 -49.94 -36.55 -1.85
N GLY A 83 -48.84 -37.30 -1.98
CA GLY A 83 -48.78 -38.76 -2.10
C GLY A 83 -48.23 -39.51 -0.87
N GLY A 84 -47.85 -38.81 0.21
CA GLY A 84 -47.46 -39.39 1.50
C GLY A 84 -46.19 -40.25 1.49
N LYS A 85 -45.26 -40.06 0.55
CA LYS A 85 -44.08 -40.92 0.37
C LYS A 85 -42.80 -40.33 0.98
N ASN A 86 -42.73 -39.01 1.18
CA ASN A 86 -41.52 -38.34 1.68
C ASN A 86 -41.80 -37.64 3.02
N ALA A 87 -41.03 -38.01 4.04
CA ALA A 87 -41.05 -37.33 5.34
C ALA A 87 -39.75 -36.56 5.56
N GLY A 88 -39.82 -35.50 6.37
CA GLY A 88 -38.67 -34.69 6.75
C GLY A 88 -38.29 -34.93 8.21
N VAL A 89 -37.03 -34.72 8.53
CA VAL A 89 -36.55 -34.64 9.91
C VAL A 89 -35.95 -33.26 10.14
N LEU A 90 -36.50 -32.52 11.09
CA LEU A 90 -35.98 -31.23 11.52
C LEU A 90 -34.90 -31.45 12.58
N VAL A 91 -33.67 -31.10 12.26
CA VAL A 91 -32.54 -31.18 13.20
C VAL A 91 -32.22 -29.77 13.69
N THR A 92 -32.19 -29.59 15.02
CA THR A 92 -31.90 -28.33 15.71
C THR A 92 -30.58 -28.43 16.44
N GLY A 93 -29.61 -27.56 16.13
CA GLY A 93 -28.36 -27.47 16.90
C GLY A 93 -28.56 -26.74 18.22
N LEU A 94 -28.29 -27.38 19.36
CA LEU A 94 -28.47 -26.82 20.70
C LEU A 94 -27.14 -26.33 21.30
N LYS A 95 -26.12 -27.19 21.31
CA LYS A 95 -24.77 -26.90 21.82
C LYS A 95 -23.70 -27.30 20.81
N THR A 96 -22.53 -26.67 20.88
CA THR A 96 -21.40 -27.02 20.02
C THR A 96 -20.89 -28.42 20.33
N GLY A 97 -20.68 -29.24 19.30
CA GLY A 97 -20.24 -30.63 19.46
C GLY A 97 -20.67 -31.51 18.28
N SER A 98 -20.31 -32.78 18.31
CA SER A 98 -20.72 -33.76 17.28
C SER A 98 -21.58 -34.86 17.90
N THR A 99 -22.66 -35.23 17.23
CA THR A 99 -23.59 -36.27 17.68
C THR A 99 -24.07 -37.09 16.49
N SER A 100 -24.28 -38.40 16.67
CA SER A 100 -24.77 -39.28 15.61
C SER A 100 -26.30 -39.32 15.62
N LEU A 101 -26.91 -39.12 14.46
CA LEU A 101 -28.32 -39.29 14.18
C LEU A 101 -28.55 -40.63 13.46
N LEU A 102 -29.36 -41.49 14.07
CA LEU A 102 -29.76 -42.78 13.50
C LEU A 102 -31.21 -42.70 13.04
N ILE A 103 -31.46 -43.12 11.80
CA ILE A 103 -32.79 -43.09 11.19
C ILE A 103 -33.13 -44.49 10.68
N TRP A 104 -34.25 -45.04 11.12
CA TRP A 104 -34.80 -46.31 10.61
C TRP A 104 -36.02 -46.03 9.76
N ASP A 105 -35.97 -46.41 8.49
CA ASP A 105 -37.11 -46.33 7.57
C ASP A 105 -38.08 -47.50 7.80
N ARG A 106 -39.37 -47.29 7.53
CA ARG A 106 -40.39 -48.34 7.64
C ARG A 106 -40.06 -49.51 6.68
N GLY A 107 -39.74 -50.67 7.24
CA GLY A 107 -39.39 -51.89 6.48
C GLY A 107 -37.89 -52.12 6.28
N ALA A 108 -37.03 -51.20 6.73
CA ALA A 108 -35.58 -51.37 6.67
C ALA A 108 -35.03 -51.97 7.98
N SER A 109 -34.18 -52.99 7.87
CA SER A 109 -33.53 -53.62 9.04
C SER A 109 -32.27 -52.88 9.51
N MET A 110 -31.74 -51.93 8.73
CA MET A 110 -30.53 -51.18 9.04
C MET A 110 -30.82 -49.69 9.22
N ALA A 111 -30.19 -49.07 10.22
CA ALA A 111 -30.26 -47.64 10.46
C ALA A 111 -29.35 -46.89 9.48
N ARG A 112 -29.81 -45.76 8.95
CA ARG A 112 -28.94 -44.77 8.32
C ARG A 112 -28.29 -43.91 9.40
N VAL A 113 -26.96 -43.86 9.39
CA VAL A 113 -26.17 -43.03 10.32
C VAL A 113 -25.83 -41.71 9.64
N ILE A 114 -26.15 -40.59 10.29
CA ILE A 114 -25.80 -39.23 9.89
C ILE A 114 -25.00 -38.60 11.03
N THR A 115 -23.80 -38.10 10.75
CA THR A 115 -23.04 -37.34 11.75
C THR A 115 -23.50 -35.89 11.74
N VAL A 116 -24.03 -35.40 12.86
CA VAL A 116 -24.45 -34.01 13.03
C VAL A 116 -23.35 -33.26 13.76
N ALA A 117 -22.71 -32.32 13.08
CA ALA A 117 -21.68 -31.45 13.65
C ALA A 117 -22.27 -30.06 13.88
N VAL A 118 -22.36 -29.65 15.14
CA VAL A 118 -22.86 -28.33 15.54
C VAL A 118 -21.69 -27.40 15.81
N THR A 119 -21.50 -26.40 14.95
CA THR A 119 -20.44 -25.39 15.06
C THR A 119 -20.95 -24.11 15.72
N GLY A 120 -20.06 -23.38 16.39
CA GLY A 120 -20.39 -22.05 16.92
C GLY A 120 -20.49 -21.01 15.80
N LYS A 121 -21.29 -19.95 16.00
CA LYS A 121 -21.43 -18.83 15.04
C LYS A 121 -20.09 -18.18 14.63
N ALA A 122 -19.10 -18.19 15.53
CA ALA A 122 -17.76 -17.71 15.25
C ALA A 122 -17.01 -18.59 14.23
N ALA A 123 -17.19 -19.91 14.31
CA ALA A 123 -16.55 -20.86 13.40
C ALA A 123 -17.10 -20.76 11.97
N GLU A 124 -18.40 -20.49 11.80
CA GLU A 124 -18.99 -20.24 10.49
C GLU A 124 -18.47 -18.96 9.82
N THR A 125 -18.29 -17.89 10.61
CA THR A 125 -17.78 -16.60 10.10
C THR A 125 -16.39 -16.76 9.48
N ILE A 126 -15.55 -17.62 10.06
CA ILE A 126 -14.19 -17.88 9.57
C ILE A 126 -14.18 -18.89 8.44
N SER A 127 -15.06 -19.90 8.46
CA SER A 127 -15.20 -20.84 7.33
C SER A 127 -15.64 -20.16 6.03
N ASN A 128 -16.21 -18.95 6.11
CA ASN A 128 -16.56 -18.12 4.97
C ASN A 128 -15.39 -17.26 4.45
N LEU A 129 -14.28 -17.16 5.18
CA LEU A 129 -13.08 -16.44 4.74
C LEU A 129 -12.22 -17.39 3.90
N LYS A 130 -11.95 -17.01 2.65
CA LYS A 130 -11.23 -17.86 1.68
C LYS A 130 -9.77 -18.13 2.06
N ASP A 131 -9.18 -17.25 2.86
CA ASP A 131 -7.74 -17.18 3.12
C ASP A 131 -7.33 -17.72 4.50
N LEU A 132 -8.32 -18.01 5.36
CA LEU A 132 -8.12 -18.52 6.71
C LEU A 132 -8.89 -19.83 6.86
N ASN A 133 -8.27 -20.81 7.49
CA ASN A 133 -8.86 -22.11 7.75
C ASN A 133 -8.96 -22.34 9.26
N LEU A 134 -10.09 -22.89 9.69
CA LEU A 134 -10.35 -23.21 11.09
C LEU A 134 -10.53 -24.70 11.22
N GLU A 135 -9.64 -25.33 11.97
CA GLU A 135 -9.71 -26.75 12.32
C GLU A 135 -10.09 -26.87 13.79
N THR A 136 -11.12 -27.66 14.08
CA THR A 136 -11.62 -27.85 15.45
C THR A 136 -11.27 -29.26 15.91
N GLU A 137 -10.43 -29.38 16.93
CA GLU A 137 -10.06 -30.66 17.54
C GLU A 137 -10.49 -30.65 19.01
N GLY A 138 -11.67 -31.20 19.29
CA GLY A 138 -12.23 -31.21 20.65
C GLY A 138 -12.57 -29.81 21.16
N GLN A 139 -11.85 -29.34 22.20
CA GLN A 139 -11.99 -28.01 22.79
C GLN A 139 -10.95 -27.00 22.30
N VAL A 140 -10.02 -27.43 21.42
CA VAL A 140 -8.96 -26.60 20.87
C VAL A 140 -9.38 -26.13 19.47
N LEU A 141 -9.30 -24.82 19.25
CA LEU A 141 -9.52 -24.19 17.95
C LEU A 141 -8.16 -23.89 17.34
N LYS A 142 -7.91 -24.38 16.14
CA LYS A 142 -6.66 -24.12 15.40
C LYS A 142 -6.95 -23.21 14.22
N LEU A 143 -6.47 -21.97 14.31
CA LEU A 143 -6.56 -21.00 13.23
C LEU A 143 -5.30 -21.12 12.36
N SER A 144 -5.47 -21.40 11.09
CA SER A 144 -4.38 -21.56 10.12
C SER A 144 -4.70 -20.82 8.82
N GLY A 145 -3.74 -20.74 7.91
CA GLY A 145 -3.89 -20.01 6.64
C GLY A 145 -3.13 -18.70 6.61
N SER A 146 -3.36 -17.90 5.57
CA SER A 146 -2.58 -16.70 5.33
C SER A 146 -3.40 -15.59 4.73
N THR A 147 -3.55 -14.48 5.47
CA THR A 147 -4.34 -13.33 5.04
C THR A 147 -3.44 -12.12 4.77
N PRO A 148 -3.70 -11.35 3.69
CA PRO A 148 -2.99 -10.09 3.43
C PRO A 148 -3.48 -8.94 4.32
N ASN A 149 -4.59 -9.10 5.04
CA ASN A 149 -5.25 -7.99 5.74
C ASN A 149 -5.27 -8.18 7.27
N VAL A 150 -4.55 -7.31 7.98
CA VAL A 150 -4.43 -7.30 9.45
C VAL A 150 -5.80 -7.16 10.13
N SER A 151 -6.71 -6.35 9.59
CA SER A 151 -8.02 -6.14 10.23
C SER A 151 -8.91 -7.37 10.15
N THR A 152 -8.89 -8.11 9.03
CA THR A 152 -9.63 -9.39 8.90
C THR A 152 -9.08 -10.45 9.84
N TYR A 153 -7.76 -10.50 10.01
CA TYR A 153 -7.11 -11.40 10.95
C TYR A 153 -7.50 -11.08 12.40
N GLN A 154 -7.46 -9.80 12.78
CA GLN A 154 -7.87 -9.36 14.12
C GLN A 154 -9.33 -9.69 14.40
N GLN A 155 -10.23 -9.42 13.46
CA GLN A 155 -11.66 -9.76 13.59
C GLN A 155 -11.88 -11.28 13.71
N ALA A 156 -11.19 -12.09 12.92
CA ALA A 156 -11.25 -13.55 13.01
C ALA A 156 -10.77 -14.02 14.38
N ARG A 157 -9.61 -13.56 14.83
CA ARG A 157 -9.03 -13.92 16.13
C ARG A 157 -9.93 -13.49 17.30
N GLU A 158 -10.48 -12.28 17.27
CA GLU A 158 -11.43 -11.82 18.28
C GLU A 158 -12.73 -12.63 18.30
N SER A 159 -13.20 -13.09 17.14
CA SER A 159 -14.40 -13.93 17.07
C SER A 159 -14.19 -15.32 17.70
N LEU A 160 -12.96 -15.85 17.68
CA LEU A 160 -12.59 -17.13 18.29
C LEU A 160 -12.34 -17.03 19.80
N ILE A 161 -11.81 -15.90 20.28
CA ILE A 161 -11.47 -15.67 21.70
C ILE A 161 -12.71 -15.33 22.53
N LYS A 162 -13.77 -14.79 21.91
CA LYS A 162 -15.04 -14.52 22.60
C LYS A 162 -15.62 -15.84 23.14
N PRO A 163 -15.91 -15.92 24.46
CA PRO A 163 -16.43 -17.15 25.05
C PRO A 163 -17.73 -17.54 24.34
N GLY A 164 -17.80 -18.80 23.91
CA GLY A 164 -19.03 -19.38 23.36
C GLY A 164 -20.15 -19.43 24.42
N SER A 165 -21.29 -20.01 24.04
CA SER A 165 -22.47 -20.20 24.91
C SER A 165 -22.19 -20.89 26.25
N ASP A 166 -21.02 -21.52 26.39
CA ASP A 166 -20.61 -22.32 27.54
C ASP A 166 -19.69 -21.55 28.51
N GLY A 167 -19.45 -20.26 28.28
CA GLY A 167 -18.75 -19.36 29.20
C GLY A 167 -17.26 -19.64 29.43
N LYS A 168 -16.70 -20.67 28.79
CA LYS A 168 -15.28 -21.00 28.82
C LYS A 168 -14.60 -20.56 27.51
N PRO A 169 -13.45 -19.87 27.57
CA PRO A 169 -12.68 -19.57 26.37
C PRO A 169 -12.15 -20.89 25.79
N ALA A 170 -12.44 -21.15 24.52
CA ALA A 170 -11.80 -22.25 23.80
C ALA A 170 -10.30 -21.92 23.67
N GLU A 171 -9.44 -22.91 23.88
CA GLU A 171 -8.00 -22.72 23.71
C GLU A 171 -7.70 -22.52 22.23
N LEU A 172 -7.17 -21.34 21.89
CA LEU A 172 -6.86 -20.96 20.51
C LEU A 172 -5.38 -21.19 20.23
N ILE A 173 -5.08 -22.15 19.35
CA ILE A 173 -3.76 -22.31 18.76
C ILE A 173 -3.74 -21.52 17.45
N ASP A 174 -3.03 -20.39 17.47
CA ASP A 174 -2.91 -19.49 16.34
C ASP A 174 -1.65 -19.83 15.51
N GLN A 175 -1.86 -20.32 14.29
CA GLN A 175 -0.83 -20.62 13.31
C GLN A 175 -1.02 -19.82 12.01
N ALA A 176 -1.91 -18.83 12.00
CA ALA A 176 -2.15 -18.03 10.81
C ALA A 176 -1.03 -17.00 10.59
N THR A 177 -0.62 -16.83 9.34
CA THR A 177 0.42 -15.87 8.93
C THR A 177 -0.19 -14.68 8.22
N ILE A 178 0.19 -13.47 8.63
CA ILE A 178 -0.19 -12.24 7.93
C ILE A 178 0.84 -11.97 6.83
N GLN A 179 0.43 -11.97 5.56
CA GLN A 179 1.32 -11.65 4.43
C GLN A 179 1.51 -10.14 4.24
N THR A 180 1.59 -9.36 5.33
CA THR A 180 1.79 -7.90 5.24
C THR A 180 3.27 -7.55 5.18
N SER A 181 4.02 -8.25 4.33
CA SER A 181 5.39 -7.85 3.98
C SER A 181 5.35 -7.01 2.71
N GLY A 182 4.77 -5.82 2.82
CA GLY A 182 4.82 -4.81 1.76
C GLY A 182 5.85 -3.74 2.10
N THR A 183 6.57 -3.31 1.08
CA THR A 183 7.49 -2.18 1.18
C THR A 183 6.86 -0.98 0.49
N VAL A 184 6.91 0.17 1.15
CA VAL A 184 6.37 1.44 0.65
C VAL A 184 7.53 2.41 0.45
N GLN A 185 7.59 2.99 -0.72
CA GLN A 185 8.40 4.17 -0.99
C GLN A 185 7.55 5.42 -0.78
N VAL A 186 8.12 6.43 -0.14
CA VAL A 186 7.48 7.73 0.05
C VAL A 186 8.33 8.79 -0.62
N ASP A 187 7.73 9.49 -1.58
CA ASP A 187 8.31 10.64 -2.26
C ASP A 187 7.69 11.91 -1.67
N VAL A 188 8.51 12.85 -1.20
CA VAL A 188 8.08 14.15 -0.70
C VAL A 188 8.62 15.24 -1.62
N LYS A 189 7.81 16.26 -1.91
CA LYS A 189 8.24 17.45 -2.63
C LYS A 189 7.93 18.69 -1.80
N VAL A 190 8.95 19.51 -1.59
CA VAL A 190 8.82 20.82 -0.93
C VAL A 190 9.07 21.90 -1.97
N VAL A 191 8.05 22.69 -2.27
CA VAL A 191 8.08 23.66 -3.37
C VAL A 191 7.72 25.05 -2.84
N GLU A 192 8.52 26.05 -3.22
CA GLU A 192 8.28 27.46 -2.93
C GLU A 192 7.96 28.20 -4.24
N PHE A 193 6.92 29.05 -4.22
CA PHE A 193 6.45 29.85 -5.34
C PHE A 193 6.53 31.32 -5.00
N THR A 194 6.80 32.16 -6.00
CA THR A 194 6.72 33.63 -5.85
C THR A 194 5.48 34.15 -6.57
N ARG A 195 4.50 34.68 -5.83
CA ARG A 195 3.16 35.03 -6.37
C ARG A 195 3.18 36.19 -7.38
N SER A 196 4.18 37.08 -7.29
CA SER A 196 4.33 38.21 -8.21
C SER A 196 4.56 37.75 -9.67
N GLU A 197 5.06 36.54 -9.87
CA GLU A 197 5.32 35.96 -11.18
C GLU A 197 4.09 35.23 -11.75
N LEU A 198 3.32 34.55 -10.88
CA LEU A 198 2.05 33.89 -11.26
C LEU A 198 0.94 34.86 -11.67
N GLN A 199 0.87 36.04 -11.03
CA GLN A 199 -0.12 37.08 -11.39
C GLN A 199 0.13 37.69 -12.77
N ARG A 200 1.37 37.66 -13.29
CA ARG A 200 1.70 38.11 -14.65
C ARG A 200 1.18 37.13 -15.71
N LEU A 201 0.96 35.86 -15.34
CA LEU A 201 0.38 34.81 -16.18
C LEU A 201 -1.14 34.72 -16.06
N GLY A 202 -1.76 35.51 -15.18
CA GLY A 202 -3.21 35.48 -14.95
C GLY A 202 -3.70 34.26 -14.15
N ILE A 203 -2.82 33.39 -13.63
CA ILE A 203 -3.26 32.20 -12.90
C ILE A 203 -3.71 32.61 -11.48
N ASN A 204 -4.99 32.41 -11.13
CA ASN A 204 -5.53 32.72 -9.81
C ASN A 204 -5.78 31.43 -9.02
N LEU A 205 -5.02 31.20 -7.96
CA LEU A 205 -5.22 30.09 -7.03
C LEU A 205 -6.25 30.50 -5.96
N ALA A 206 -7.46 29.94 -6.04
CA ALA A 206 -8.53 30.16 -5.07
C ALA A 206 -8.59 28.99 -4.10
N GLY A 207 -8.50 29.26 -2.79
CA GLY A 207 -8.71 28.28 -1.73
C GLY A 207 -10.03 28.53 -1.03
N GLU A 208 -10.86 27.50 -0.87
CA GLU A 208 -12.16 27.57 -0.20
C GLU A 208 -12.17 26.63 1.01
N PHE A 209 -12.58 27.17 2.16
CA PHE A 209 -12.80 26.41 3.38
C PHE A 209 -14.27 25.98 3.43
N ASN A 210 -14.51 24.68 3.26
CA ASN A 210 -15.83 24.08 3.41
C ASN A 210 -15.88 23.18 4.65
N ASN A 211 -17.07 22.90 5.15
CA ASN A 211 -17.32 22.23 6.43
C ASN A 211 -16.90 20.73 6.50
N GLY A 212 -16.08 20.27 5.55
CA GLY A 212 -15.55 18.92 5.45
C GLY A 212 -14.13 18.83 4.88
N GLY A 213 -13.42 19.95 4.73
CA GLY A 213 -12.04 19.96 4.25
C GLY A 213 -11.62 21.27 3.58
N PHE A 214 -10.33 21.36 3.33
CA PHE A 214 -9.70 22.49 2.65
C PHE A 214 -9.45 22.12 1.18
N SER A 215 -9.92 22.94 0.25
CA SER A 215 -9.83 22.69 -1.20
C SER A 215 -9.19 23.86 -1.93
N TYR A 216 -8.38 23.56 -2.96
CA TYR A 216 -7.73 24.56 -3.83
C TYR A 216 -8.12 24.32 -5.29
N ALA A 217 -8.40 25.41 -6.01
CA ALA A 217 -8.68 25.41 -7.44
C ALA A 217 -7.79 26.43 -8.18
N ILE A 218 -7.33 26.06 -9.37
CA ILE A 218 -6.61 26.94 -10.29
C ILE A 218 -7.65 27.54 -11.25
N ALA A 219 -8.03 28.80 -11.03
CA ALA A 219 -8.98 29.53 -11.86
C ALA A 219 -8.24 30.43 -12.87
N ASN A 220 -8.56 30.25 -14.15
CA ASN A 220 -8.06 31.11 -15.23
C ASN A 220 -9.09 32.25 -15.46
N PRO A 221 -8.73 33.54 -15.36
CA PRO A 221 -9.66 34.67 -15.48
C PRO A 221 -10.02 35.01 -16.94
N VAL A 222 -9.49 34.27 -17.91
CA VAL A 222 -9.72 34.51 -19.35
C VAL A 222 -10.90 33.68 -19.87
N ALA A 223 -12.05 33.81 -19.23
CA ALA A 223 -13.30 33.22 -19.69
C ALA A 223 -14.01 34.13 -20.70
N SER A 224 -13.32 34.56 -21.78
CA SER A 224 -13.89 35.21 -22.97
C SER A 224 -12.82 35.50 -24.04
N ALA A 225 -12.11 34.50 -24.54
CA ALA A 225 -11.45 34.60 -25.85
C ALA A 225 -11.07 33.19 -26.33
N SER A 226 -11.58 32.83 -27.50
CA SER A 226 -11.12 31.80 -28.43
C SER A 226 -10.03 30.82 -27.95
N ASN A 227 -10.34 29.53 -28.07
CA ASN A 227 -9.54 28.33 -27.81
C ASN A 227 -8.19 28.19 -28.57
N SER A 228 -7.51 29.29 -28.94
CA SER A 228 -6.25 29.30 -29.67
C SER A 228 -5.01 29.44 -28.77
N VAL A 229 -5.14 30.09 -27.60
CA VAL A 229 -4.01 30.25 -26.66
C VAL A 229 -3.79 28.98 -25.83
N ALA A 230 -4.87 28.30 -25.41
CA ALA A 230 -4.79 27.05 -24.66
C ALA A 230 -4.08 25.91 -25.43
N ASN A 231 -4.20 25.88 -26.76
CA ASN A 231 -3.53 24.90 -27.62
C ASN A 231 -2.05 25.22 -27.89
N ALA A 232 -1.64 26.49 -27.82
CA ALA A 232 -0.24 26.89 -27.95
C ALA A 232 0.58 26.59 -26.69
N PHE A 233 -0.09 26.50 -25.53
CA PHE A 233 0.53 26.21 -24.23
C PHE A 233 0.20 24.80 -23.70
N GLY A 234 -0.48 23.94 -24.46
CA GLY A 234 -0.76 22.55 -24.08
C GLY A 234 -1.60 22.36 -22.80
N LEU A 235 -2.22 23.43 -22.30
CA LEU A 235 -3.01 23.43 -21.06
C LEU A 235 -4.46 23.02 -21.35
N THR A 236 -4.66 21.77 -21.76
CA THR A 236 -6.00 21.17 -21.82
C THR A 236 -6.32 20.52 -20.48
N LEU A 237 -7.00 21.24 -19.58
CA LEU A 237 -7.45 20.72 -18.29
C LEU A 237 -8.52 19.62 -18.50
N GLY A 238 -8.15 18.37 -18.26
CA GLY A 238 -9.06 17.25 -18.10
C GLY A 238 -9.03 16.77 -16.65
N ASN A 239 -10.20 16.70 -15.99
CA ASN A 239 -10.42 16.26 -14.60
C ASN A 239 -9.88 14.83 -14.32
N ARG A 240 -8.56 14.65 -14.25
CA ARG A 240 -7.92 13.41 -13.82
C ARG A 240 -6.85 13.75 -12.80
N ALA A 241 -6.90 13.07 -11.66
CA ALA A 241 -6.04 13.26 -10.49
C ALA A 241 -4.52 13.03 -10.73
N GLY A 242 -4.07 12.87 -11.97
CA GLY A 242 -2.65 12.78 -12.36
C GLY A 242 -2.05 14.09 -12.89
N ASP A 243 -2.84 15.16 -13.01
CA ASP A 243 -2.45 16.37 -13.75
C ASP A 243 -1.74 17.44 -12.90
N LEU A 244 -1.75 17.32 -11.57
CA LEU A 244 -1.12 18.29 -10.67
C LEU A 244 0.41 18.31 -10.86
N THR A 245 1.05 17.13 -10.97
CA THR A 245 2.50 17.01 -11.15
C THR A 245 2.95 17.44 -12.54
N ALA A 246 2.14 17.20 -13.58
CA ALA A 246 2.44 17.62 -14.95
C ALA A 246 2.44 19.15 -15.10
N ASN A 247 1.44 19.82 -14.50
CA ASN A 247 1.35 21.27 -14.47
C ASN A 247 2.48 21.91 -13.64
N LEU A 248 2.88 21.29 -12.52
CA LEU A 248 4.03 21.73 -11.70
C LEU A 248 5.37 21.68 -12.48
N ASN A 249 5.57 20.66 -13.32
CA ASN A 249 6.79 20.53 -14.13
C ASN A 249 6.92 21.64 -15.18
N ILE A 250 5.80 22.17 -15.68
CA ILE A 250 5.79 23.29 -16.64
C ILE A 250 6.16 24.61 -15.92
N LEU A 251 5.62 24.85 -14.72
CA LEU A 251 5.98 26.03 -13.91
C LEU A 251 7.45 26.03 -13.46
N GLN A 252 8.05 24.85 -13.28
CA GLN A 252 9.46 24.68 -12.97
C GLN A 252 10.38 25.04 -14.16
N ALA A 253 9.94 24.77 -15.39
CA ALA A 253 10.72 25.05 -16.60
C ALA A 253 10.89 26.56 -16.87
N ASP A 254 9.92 27.38 -16.45
CA ASP A 254 9.93 28.83 -16.63
C ASP A 254 10.45 29.62 -15.42
N GLY A 255 10.90 28.93 -14.35
CA GLY A 255 11.57 29.54 -13.19
C GLY A 255 10.66 30.08 -12.08
N TYR A 256 9.35 29.85 -12.15
CA TYR A 256 8.34 30.41 -11.23
C TYR A 256 8.08 29.59 -9.97
N ALA A 257 8.58 28.35 -9.97
CA ALA A 257 8.51 27.43 -8.84
C ALA A 257 9.91 26.95 -8.51
N LYS A 258 10.34 27.16 -7.27
CA LYS A 258 11.60 26.67 -6.74
C LYS A 258 11.37 25.42 -5.92
N VAL A 259 11.83 24.28 -6.43
CA VAL A 259 11.87 23.04 -5.66
C VAL A 259 12.98 23.16 -4.62
N LEU A 260 12.61 23.14 -3.34
CA LEU A 260 13.55 23.24 -2.24
C LEU A 260 14.19 21.89 -1.93
N ALA A 261 13.40 20.81 -1.98
CA ALA A 261 13.89 19.45 -1.79
C ALA A 261 12.91 18.40 -2.32
N GLU A 262 13.45 17.25 -2.76
CA GLU A 262 12.69 16.06 -3.14
C GLU A 262 13.25 14.78 -2.48
N PRO A 263 13.13 14.61 -1.15
CA PRO A 263 13.60 13.39 -0.51
C PRO A 263 12.69 12.21 -0.85
N SER A 264 13.31 11.04 -1.00
CA SER A 264 12.65 9.77 -1.23
C SER A 264 13.27 8.70 -0.36
N LEU A 265 12.43 7.93 0.34
CA LEU A 265 12.90 6.86 1.23
C LEU A 265 11.91 5.69 1.22
N ILE A 266 12.44 4.50 1.49
CA ILE A 266 11.72 3.23 1.41
C ILE A 266 11.67 2.60 2.82
N ALA A 267 10.51 2.10 3.22
CA ALA A 267 10.32 1.42 4.50
C ALA A 267 9.34 0.25 4.40
N GLN A 268 9.49 -0.73 5.28
CA GLN A 268 8.51 -1.80 5.43
C GLN A 268 7.27 -1.29 6.17
N SER A 269 6.10 -1.87 5.87
CA SER A 269 4.86 -1.57 6.59
C SER A 269 5.04 -1.74 8.10
N GLY A 270 4.63 -0.74 8.87
CA GLY A 270 4.71 -0.67 10.33
C GLY A 270 6.11 -0.33 10.87
N GLN A 271 7.10 -0.09 10.02
CA GLN A 271 8.47 0.22 10.44
C GLN A 271 8.80 1.70 10.22
N ASP A 272 9.40 2.31 11.23
CA ASP A 272 9.89 3.68 11.14
C ASP A 272 11.14 3.75 10.25
N ALA A 273 11.18 4.74 9.37
CA ALA A 273 12.36 5.06 8.59
C ALA A 273 12.68 6.55 8.68
N SER A 274 13.97 6.87 8.71
CA SER A 274 14.45 8.25 8.70
C SER A 274 15.65 8.41 7.78
N PHE A 275 15.73 9.57 7.15
CA PHE A 275 16.80 10.00 6.27
C PHE A 275 17.14 11.44 6.58
N LEU A 276 18.43 11.77 6.59
CA LEU A 276 18.91 13.14 6.69
C LEU A 276 20.10 13.32 5.74
N ALA A 277 19.96 14.27 4.82
CA ALA A 277 21.04 14.75 3.96
C ALA A 277 21.32 16.21 4.29
N GLY A 278 22.47 16.48 4.88
CA GLY A 278 22.80 17.81 5.37
C GLY A 278 24.09 17.83 6.18
N GLY A 279 24.19 18.78 7.10
CA GLY A 279 25.35 18.96 7.96
C GLY A 279 24.96 19.38 9.38
N GLU A 280 25.98 19.58 10.20
CA GLU A 280 25.84 20.12 11.55
C GLU A 280 26.59 21.44 11.65
N ILE A 281 25.94 22.46 12.21
CA ILE A 281 26.58 23.74 12.51
C ILE A 281 26.90 23.82 14.01
N PRO A 282 28.16 24.10 14.40
CA PRO A 282 28.51 24.36 15.78
C PRO A 282 28.07 25.76 16.20
N ILE A 283 27.25 25.85 17.23
CA ILE A 283 26.79 27.12 17.81
C ILE A 283 27.48 27.34 19.15
N PRO A 284 28.21 28.44 19.34
CA PRO A 284 28.81 28.78 20.63
C PRO A 284 27.71 29.16 21.63
N VAL A 285 27.62 28.43 22.74
CA VAL A 285 26.69 28.70 23.84
C VAL A 285 27.48 29.08 25.09
N PRO A 286 27.09 30.16 25.81
CA PRO A 286 27.75 30.50 27.07
C PRO A 286 27.52 29.36 28.09
N SER A 287 28.60 28.69 28.47
CA SER A 287 28.63 27.78 29.62
C SER A 287 29.10 28.60 30.84
N GLY A 288 28.64 28.27 32.04
CA GLY A 288 28.98 29.04 33.25
C GLY A 288 30.49 29.31 33.44
N ASN A 289 30.83 30.30 34.25
CA ASN A 289 32.23 30.69 34.55
C ASN A 289 33.06 31.15 33.33
N GLY A 290 32.43 31.79 32.34
CA GLY A 290 33.15 32.35 31.18
C GLY A 290 33.67 31.29 30.18
N THR A 291 33.19 30.06 30.27
CA THR A 291 33.54 28.98 29.34
C THR A 291 32.56 28.98 28.14
N ILE A 292 33.05 28.68 26.94
CA ILE A 292 32.17 28.57 25.76
C ILE A 292 31.92 27.08 25.49
N GLY A 293 30.67 26.65 25.58
CA GLY A 293 30.22 25.35 25.10
C GLY A 293 29.94 25.39 23.60
N ILE A 294 29.99 24.23 22.94
CA ILE A 294 29.62 24.09 21.53
C ILE A 294 28.37 23.19 21.45
N GLU A 295 27.29 23.72 20.90
CA GLU A 295 26.07 22.95 20.61
C GLU A 295 25.96 22.72 19.09
N TYR A 296 25.89 21.45 18.67
CA TYR A 296 25.71 21.11 17.26
C TYR A 296 24.22 21.09 16.88
N LYS A 297 23.84 21.90 15.90
CA LYS A 297 22.50 21.87 15.29
C LYS A 297 22.56 21.28 13.88
N LYS A 298 21.74 20.27 13.62
CA LYS A 298 21.58 19.68 12.28
C LYS A 298 20.80 20.62 11.37
N PHE A 299 21.19 20.68 10.11
CA PHE A 299 20.43 21.33 9.04
C PHE A 299 20.53 20.50 7.75
N GLY A 300 19.70 20.82 6.75
CA GLY A 300 19.57 20.09 5.49
C GLY A 300 18.17 19.51 5.29
N VAL A 301 18.09 18.46 4.48
CA VAL A 301 16.84 17.78 4.09
C VAL A 301 16.67 16.52 4.93
N GLY A 302 15.63 16.49 5.75
CA GLY A 302 15.23 15.37 6.59
C GLY A 302 13.87 14.79 6.17
N LEU A 303 13.72 13.48 6.24
CA LEU A 303 12.45 12.79 6.07
C LEU A 303 12.36 11.67 7.11
N SER A 304 11.36 11.74 7.98
CA SER A 304 10.99 10.64 8.88
C SER A 304 9.57 10.20 8.58
N PHE A 305 9.33 8.90 8.46
CA PHE A 305 7.99 8.39 8.19
C PHE A 305 7.78 6.95 8.66
N THR A 306 6.50 6.60 8.85
CA THR A 306 6.03 5.27 9.19
C THR A 306 4.85 4.93 8.26
N PRO A 307 5.03 4.03 7.27
CA PRO A 307 3.93 3.61 6.43
C PRO A 307 3.20 2.43 7.07
N THR A 308 1.88 2.41 6.99
CA THR A 308 1.05 1.28 7.41
C THR A 308 0.12 0.92 6.26
N ILE A 309 0.26 -0.30 5.76
CA ILE A 309 -0.57 -0.80 4.66
C ILE A 309 -1.91 -1.23 5.23
N LEU A 310 -2.98 -0.60 4.74
CA LEU A 310 -4.36 -0.94 5.06
C LEU A 310 -4.94 -1.85 3.96
N SER A 311 -6.19 -2.28 4.13
CA SER A 311 -6.96 -2.95 3.09
C SER A 311 -7.18 -2.05 1.86
N ASN A 312 -7.39 -2.64 0.69
CA ASN A 312 -7.75 -1.94 -0.57
C ASN A 312 -6.66 -1.02 -1.18
N LYS A 313 -5.37 -1.34 -1.02
CA LYS A 313 -4.24 -0.53 -1.55
C LYS A 313 -4.15 0.90 -0.99
N THR A 314 -4.76 1.14 0.16
CA THR A 314 -4.61 2.38 0.93
C THR A 314 -3.43 2.25 1.88
N ILE A 315 -2.69 3.34 2.05
CA ILE A 315 -1.53 3.45 2.91
C ILE A 315 -1.83 4.58 3.90
N ALA A 316 -1.90 4.25 5.19
CA ALA A 316 -1.86 5.24 6.25
C ALA A 316 -0.39 5.60 6.47
N LEU A 317 -0.07 6.88 6.44
CA LEU A 317 1.29 7.37 6.44
C LEU A 317 1.43 8.45 7.51
N LYS A 318 2.22 8.15 8.54
CA LYS A 318 2.73 9.16 9.45
C LYS A 318 4.02 9.74 8.86
N VAL A 319 4.05 11.02 8.57
CA VAL A 319 5.17 11.66 7.84
C VAL A 319 5.57 12.97 8.48
N SER A 320 6.87 13.18 8.57
CA SER A 320 7.49 14.38 9.14
C SER A 320 8.67 14.84 8.27
N PRO A 321 8.41 15.49 7.11
CA PRO A 321 9.48 16.03 6.30
C PRO A 321 9.99 17.36 6.86
N GLU A 322 11.27 17.61 6.67
CA GLU A 322 11.97 18.81 7.10
C GLU A 322 12.96 19.27 6.03
N VAL A 323 12.95 20.56 5.72
CA VAL A 323 13.97 21.20 4.89
C VAL A 323 14.49 22.39 5.66
N SER A 324 15.80 22.44 5.85
CA SER A 324 16.46 23.49 6.61
C SER A 324 17.68 24.04 5.89
N ASP A 325 17.75 25.37 5.81
CA ASP A 325 18.84 26.12 5.17
C ASP A 325 19.49 27.07 6.19
N LEU A 326 20.77 27.38 5.99
CA LEU A 326 21.47 28.40 6.77
C LEU A 326 21.28 29.78 6.13
N ASP A 327 20.88 30.77 6.94
CA ASP A 327 20.70 32.16 6.52
C ASP A 327 21.63 33.08 7.30
N PHE A 328 22.72 33.49 6.65
CA PHE A 328 23.70 34.41 7.21
C PHE A 328 23.22 35.87 7.27
N SER A 329 22.18 36.25 6.49
CA SER A 329 21.65 37.62 6.47
C SER A 329 20.82 37.96 7.72
N ARG A 330 20.23 36.93 8.34
CA ARG A 330 19.48 37.02 9.59
C ARG A 330 20.23 36.43 10.79
N GLY A 331 21.54 36.22 10.64
CA GLY A 331 22.40 35.71 11.71
C GLY A 331 22.63 36.73 12.82
N THR A 332 23.08 36.24 13.98
CA THR A 332 23.48 37.07 15.13
C THR A 332 24.94 36.80 15.49
N SER A 333 25.64 37.80 16.02
CA SER A 333 27.03 37.65 16.45
C SER A 333 27.08 37.34 17.95
N ILE A 334 27.67 36.21 18.31
CA ILE A 334 27.92 35.80 19.70
C ILE A 334 29.43 35.80 19.91
N GLN A 335 29.93 36.69 20.78
CA GLN A 335 31.37 36.79 21.10
C GLN A 335 32.27 36.90 19.85
N GLY A 336 31.79 37.61 18.80
CA GLY A 336 32.54 37.81 17.56
C GLY A 336 32.40 36.70 16.51
N VAL A 337 31.67 35.61 16.81
CA VAL A 337 31.33 34.55 15.86
C VAL A 337 29.95 34.81 15.26
N LEU A 338 29.86 34.90 13.93
CA LEU A 338 28.59 35.01 13.21
C LEU A 338 27.87 33.67 13.21
N VAL A 339 26.75 33.59 13.92
CA VAL A 339 25.86 32.43 13.94
C VAL A 339 24.70 32.69 12.97
N PRO A 340 24.57 31.94 11.85
CA PRO A 340 23.46 32.11 10.93
C PRO A 340 22.13 31.67 11.56
N ALA A 341 21.03 32.28 11.11
CA ALA A 341 19.71 31.76 11.43
C ALA A 341 19.45 30.47 10.65
N ILE A 342 18.67 29.54 11.22
CA ILE A 342 18.26 28.33 10.52
C ILE A 342 16.83 28.51 10.02
N LEU A 343 16.66 28.44 8.70
CA LEU A 343 15.37 28.49 8.02
C LEU A 343 14.79 27.09 7.92
N THR A 344 13.88 26.73 8.82
CA THR A 344 13.26 25.41 8.84
C THR A 344 11.84 25.42 8.28
N ARG A 345 11.58 24.51 7.34
CA ARG A 345 10.27 24.19 6.78
C ARG A 345 9.95 22.75 7.17
N ARG A 346 8.96 22.55 8.02
CA ARG A 346 8.63 21.23 8.56
C ARG A 346 7.11 21.04 8.63
N ALA A 347 6.66 19.83 8.33
CA ALA A 347 5.30 19.38 8.62
C ALA A 347 5.37 18.10 9.45
N SER A 348 4.31 17.78 10.20
CA SER A 348 4.17 16.48 10.87
C SER A 348 2.70 16.13 10.90
N THR A 349 2.32 15.09 10.16
CA THR A 349 0.91 14.70 10.05
C THR A 349 0.76 13.20 9.80
N THR A 350 -0.48 12.71 9.90
CA THR A 350 -0.87 11.37 9.46
C THR A 350 -1.92 11.51 8.38
N VAL A 351 -1.71 10.88 7.24
CA VAL A 351 -2.61 10.93 6.07
C VAL A 351 -2.89 9.54 5.54
N GLU A 352 -4.07 9.32 4.98
CA GLU A 352 -4.44 8.08 4.29
C GLU A 352 -4.51 8.33 2.79
N LEU A 353 -3.71 7.59 2.02
CA LEU A 353 -3.53 7.81 0.60
C LEU A 353 -3.55 6.48 -0.15
N GLY A 354 -4.15 6.46 -1.34
CA GLY A 354 -4.00 5.33 -2.25
C GLY A 354 -2.60 5.27 -2.86
N GLU A 355 -2.26 4.11 -3.43
CA GLU A 355 -1.05 3.95 -4.25
C GLU A 355 -0.94 5.03 -5.34
N ASN A 356 0.21 5.70 -5.43
CA ASN A 356 0.53 6.77 -6.38
C ASN A 356 -0.36 8.03 -6.25
N GLN A 357 -1.10 8.19 -5.16
CA GLN A 357 -1.86 9.42 -4.93
C GLN A 357 -1.00 10.46 -4.22
N SER A 358 -0.91 11.65 -4.81
CA SER A 358 -0.24 12.79 -4.19
C SER A 358 -1.24 13.59 -3.34
N PHE A 359 -0.80 14.03 -2.17
CA PHE A 359 -1.60 14.89 -1.30
C PHE A 359 -0.77 16.00 -0.68
N VAL A 360 -1.36 17.19 -0.60
CA VAL A 360 -0.75 18.36 0.02
C VAL A 360 -0.94 18.24 1.53
N ILE A 361 0.15 18.08 2.26
CA ILE A 361 0.12 17.89 3.71
C ILE A 361 0.36 19.19 4.49
N GLY A 362 0.76 20.26 3.79
CA GLY A 362 1.01 21.56 4.38
C GLY A 362 1.17 22.63 3.33
N GLY A 363 0.71 23.84 3.66
CA GLY A 363 0.85 25.04 2.84
C GLY A 363 1.02 26.29 3.70
N LEU A 364 1.83 27.23 3.26
CA LEU A 364 1.99 28.54 3.91
C LEU A 364 2.06 29.64 2.85
N ILE A 365 1.28 30.70 3.04
CA ILE A 365 1.37 31.93 2.25
C ILE A 365 2.01 32.99 3.14
N SER A 366 3.18 33.47 2.75
CA SER A 366 3.91 34.55 3.41
C SER A 366 3.88 35.80 2.54
N ARG A 367 3.61 36.95 3.15
CA ARG A 367 3.56 38.24 2.48
C ARG A 367 4.43 39.23 3.22
N ASN A 368 5.42 39.78 2.53
CA ASN A 368 6.29 40.84 3.02
C ASN A 368 6.05 42.11 2.21
N ILE A 369 5.75 43.22 2.89
CA ILE A 369 5.52 44.54 2.26
C ILE A 369 6.50 45.52 2.87
N ILE A 370 7.40 46.05 2.05
CA ILE A 370 8.35 47.09 2.40
C ILE A 370 7.92 48.37 1.67
N ALA A 371 7.52 49.39 2.43
CA ALA A 371 7.22 50.71 1.90
C ALA A 371 8.29 51.69 2.42
N ASN A 372 9.17 52.13 1.52
CA ASN A 372 10.15 53.17 1.81
C ASN A 372 9.68 54.49 1.21
N ALA A 373 9.66 55.54 2.03
CA ALA A 373 9.33 56.89 1.60
C ALA A 373 10.55 57.78 1.78
N ASN A 374 11.18 58.14 0.66
CA ASN A 374 12.28 59.07 0.62
C ASN A 374 11.72 60.45 0.28
N LYS A 375 11.98 61.46 1.12
CA LYS A 375 11.57 62.84 0.85
C LYS A 375 12.73 63.80 1.10
N VAL A 376 12.84 64.82 0.25
CA VAL A 376 13.75 65.94 0.50
C VAL A 376 13.08 66.88 1.51
N PRO A 377 13.69 67.18 2.67
CA PRO A 377 13.14 68.14 3.63
C PRO A 377 12.89 69.51 2.98
N TRP A 378 11.85 70.22 3.40
CA TRP A 378 11.39 71.53 2.87
C TRP A 378 10.82 71.52 1.44
N LEU A 379 11.52 70.94 0.46
CA LEU A 379 11.09 70.93 -0.95
C LEU A 379 9.89 70.00 -1.19
N SER A 380 9.71 68.98 -0.36
CA SER A 380 8.58 68.04 -0.45
C SER A 380 7.24 68.60 0.04
N GLU A 381 7.22 69.79 0.65
CA GLU A 381 6.00 70.41 1.21
C GLU A 381 5.38 71.48 0.29
N ILE A 382 6.08 71.90 -0.77
CA ILE A 382 5.59 72.89 -1.73
C ILE A 382 4.37 72.32 -2.47
N PRO A 383 3.20 73.01 -2.46
CA PRO A 383 2.05 72.60 -3.27
C PRO A 383 2.45 72.50 -4.74
N ILE A 384 1.94 71.48 -5.45
CA ILE A 384 2.21 71.21 -6.88
C ILE A 384 3.65 70.71 -7.16
N LEU A 385 4.68 71.32 -6.58
CA LEU A 385 6.09 70.96 -6.85
C LEU A 385 6.64 69.84 -5.95
N GLY A 386 6.07 69.64 -4.76
CA GLY A 386 6.57 68.69 -3.78
C GLY A 386 6.48 67.21 -4.18
N ALA A 387 5.70 66.87 -5.22
CA ALA A 387 5.62 65.51 -5.76
C ALA A 387 6.90 65.07 -6.47
N PHE A 388 7.65 66.01 -7.08
CA PHE A 388 8.94 65.72 -7.73
C PHE A 388 10.07 65.48 -6.72
N PHE A 389 9.86 65.86 -5.46
CA PHE A 389 10.82 65.73 -4.36
C PHE A 389 10.43 64.64 -3.34
N LYS A 390 9.48 63.77 -3.70
CA LYS A 390 9.06 62.56 -2.96
C LYS A 390 9.31 61.34 -3.84
N GLY A 391 9.98 60.33 -3.29
CA GLY A 391 10.14 59.02 -3.91
C GLY A 391 9.60 57.95 -2.98
N ASN A 392 8.54 57.24 -3.41
CA ASN A 392 8.04 56.09 -2.68
C ASN A 392 8.49 54.82 -3.40
N THR A 393 9.30 54.01 -2.73
CA THR A 393 9.66 52.66 -3.18
C THR A 393 8.78 51.66 -2.45
N TYR A 394 7.91 50.99 -3.21
CA TYR A 394 7.08 49.90 -2.73
C TYR A 394 7.66 48.58 -3.21
N SER A 395 8.06 47.71 -2.29
CA SER A 395 8.46 46.34 -2.57
C SER A 395 7.49 45.39 -1.88
N ARG A 396 6.90 44.47 -2.64
CA ARG A 396 6.01 43.42 -2.14
C ARG A 396 6.56 42.07 -2.57
N GLU A 397 6.78 41.19 -1.61
CA GLU A 397 7.27 39.83 -1.82
C GLU A 397 6.24 38.86 -1.22
N ASP A 398 5.53 38.14 -2.08
CA ASP A 398 4.56 37.11 -1.70
C ASP A 398 5.19 35.74 -2.01
N LYS A 399 5.44 34.92 -0.97
CA LYS A 399 5.97 33.55 -1.07
C LYS A 399 4.91 32.54 -0.69
N GLU A 400 4.78 31.47 -1.45
CA GLU A 400 3.91 30.35 -1.11
C GLU A 400 4.74 29.07 -0.99
N LEU A 401 4.55 28.31 0.09
CA LEU A 401 5.21 27.04 0.33
C LEU A 401 4.17 25.92 0.26
N LEU A 402 4.47 24.85 -0.46
CA LEU A 402 3.67 23.62 -0.48
C LEU A 402 4.55 22.40 -0.16
N ILE A 403 4.02 21.49 0.67
CA ILE A 403 4.62 20.20 0.97
C ILE A 403 3.68 19.11 0.48
N ILE A 404 4.15 18.31 -0.47
CA ILE A 404 3.38 17.27 -1.16
C ILE A 404 3.99 15.91 -0.82
N VAL A 405 3.16 14.91 -0.55
CA VAL A 405 3.60 13.54 -0.27
C VAL A 405 2.91 12.57 -1.20
N THR A 406 3.66 11.60 -1.72
CA THR A 406 3.17 10.56 -2.64
C THR A 406 3.73 9.19 -2.23
N PRO A 407 2.91 8.27 -1.69
CA PRO A 407 3.34 6.92 -1.37
C PRO A 407 3.16 5.97 -2.56
N ARG A 408 4.04 4.98 -2.64
CA ARG A 408 4.06 3.98 -3.72
C ARG A 408 4.44 2.61 -3.16
N PHE A 409 3.78 1.56 -3.62
CA PHE A 409 4.23 0.20 -3.33
C PHE A 409 5.46 -0.11 -4.18
N VAL A 410 6.49 -0.67 -3.55
CA VAL A 410 7.69 -1.12 -4.25
C VAL A 410 7.92 -2.60 -3.98
N LYS A 411 8.36 -3.31 -5.01
CA LYS A 411 8.75 -4.71 -4.90
C LYS A 411 10.27 -4.81 -4.96
N PRO A 412 10.90 -5.65 -4.13
CA PRO A 412 12.32 -5.97 -4.28
C PRO A 412 12.58 -6.48 -5.69
N ARG A 413 13.71 -6.10 -6.26
CA ARG A 413 14.09 -6.53 -7.60
C ARG A 413 14.57 -7.98 -7.56
N ALA A 414 14.24 -8.75 -8.59
CA ALA A 414 14.77 -10.10 -8.75
C ALA A 414 16.31 -10.07 -8.95
N ALA A 415 17.00 -11.08 -8.42
CA ALA A 415 18.46 -11.15 -8.38
C ALA A 415 19.09 -11.25 -9.78
N ASP A 416 18.34 -11.69 -10.78
CA ASP A 416 18.74 -11.93 -12.17
C ASP A 416 18.52 -10.73 -13.10
N ALA A 417 17.98 -9.62 -12.60
CA ALA A 417 17.73 -8.44 -13.42
C ALA A 417 19.06 -7.71 -13.83
N PRO A 418 19.12 -7.02 -14.98
CA PRO A 418 20.33 -6.31 -15.45
C PRO A 418 20.77 -5.19 -14.50
N ALA A 419 22.07 -5.02 -14.22
CA ALA A 419 22.56 -4.04 -13.23
C ALA A 419 22.02 -2.60 -13.47
N LEU A 420 21.61 -1.92 -12.41
CA LEU A 420 21.15 -0.53 -12.51
C LEU A 420 22.33 0.38 -12.81
N ALA A 421 22.10 1.41 -13.64
CA ALA A 421 23.04 2.49 -13.74
C ALA A 421 23.06 3.27 -12.42
N LEU A 422 24.13 3.16 -11.63
CA LEU A 422 24.22 3.88 -10.37
C LEU A 422 24.45 5.38 -10.66
N PRO A 423 23.80 6.29 -9.92
CA PRO A 423 24.18 7.71 -9.95
C PRO A 423 25.66 7.82 -9.61
N GLY A 424 26.45 8.40 -10.52
CA GLY A 424 27.89 8.50 -10.33
C GLY A 424 28.73 7.36 -10.91
N GLN A 425 28.15 6.31 -11.53
CA GLN A 425 28.96 5.22 -12.11
C GLN A 425 29.94 5.70 -13.20
N ASN A 426 29.63 6.83 -13.82
CA ASN A 426 30.48 7.48 -14.84
C ASN A 426 31.33 8.62 -14.26
N VAL A 427 31.17 8.96 -12.98
CA VAL A 427 31.91 10.02 -12.29
C VAL A 427 33.24 9.42 -11.82
N GLY A 428 34.20 9.39 -12.74
CA GLY A 428 35.50 8.75 -12.53
C GLY A 428 36.18 8.36 -13.84
N MET A 429 35.41 8.25 -14.93
CA MET A 429 35.96 8.23 -16.27
C MET A 429 36.46 9.65 -16.58
N ARG A 430 37.73 9.92 -16.25
CA ARG A 430 38.42 11.13 -16.72
C ARG A 430 38.20 11.18 -18.24
N PRO A 431 37.62 12.25 -18.80
CA PRO A 431 37.57 12.39 -20.25
C PRO A 431 39.00 12.22 -20.77
N ARG A 432 39.18 11.41 -21.83
CA ARG A 432 40.48 11.27 -22.50
C ARG A 432 41.06 12.67 -22.67
N SER A 433 42.35 12.84 -22.35
CA SER A 433 42.99 14.14 -22.54
C SER A 433 42.68 14.61 -23.96
N VAL A 434 42.20 15.85 -24.10
CA VAL A 434 41.80 16.45 -25.39
C VAL A 434 42.94 16.30 -26.42
N TRP A 435 44.18 16.33 -25.95
CA TRP A 435 45.39 16.10 -26.72
C TRP A 435 45.56 14.67 -27.25
N GLY A 436 45.09 13.64 -26.53
CA GLY A 436 45.19 12.25 -26.97
C GLY A 436 44.27 11.92 -28.16
N GLN A 437 43.20 12.69 -28.35
CA GLN A 437 42.26 12.49 -29.46
C GLN A 437 42.73 13.16 -30.77
N LEU A 438 43.59 14.18 -30.67
CA LEU A 438 44.13 14.90 -31.81
C LEU A 438 45.37 14.21 -32.42
N PHE A 439 46.17 13.51 -31.61
CA PHE A 439 47.47 12.98 -32.04
C PHE A 439 47.56 11.46 -32.17
N LEU A 440 46.62 10.68 -31.61
CA LEU A 440 46.68 9.21 -31.64
C LEU A 440 45.28 8.58 -31.81
N PRO A 441 44.77 8.47 -33.06
CA PRO A 441 43.46 7.91 -33.31
C PRO A 441 43.39 6.37 -33.14
N SER A 442 44.51 5.68 -32.95
CA SER A 442 44.55 4.21 -32.91
C SER A 442 45.57 3.63 -31.91
N ALA A 443 45.50 4.02 -30.64
CA ALA A 443 46.21 3.33 -29.56
C ALA A 443 45.20 2.80 -28.53
N LYS A 444 45.18 1.48 -28.36
CA LYS A 444 44.27 0.73 -27.48
C LYS A 444 44.81 0.50 -26.05
N GLU A 445 45.95 1.09 -25.69
CA GLU A 445 46.57 0.86 -24.38
C GLU A 445 46.81 2.16 -23.61
N PRO A 446 46.56 2.17 -22.28
CA PRO A 446 46.93 3.28 -21.42
C PRO A 446 48.45 3.30 -21.21
N VAL A 447 49.14 4.28 -21.78
CA VAL A 447 50.55 4.53 -21.51
C VAL A 447 50.75 5.13 -20.11
N PRO A 448 51.75 4.69 -19.32
CA PRO A 448 52.04 5.26 -18.00
C PRO A 448 52.58 6.68 -18.15
N GLY A 449 51.97 7.64 -17.45
CA GLY A 449 52.45 9.02 -17.40
C GLY A 449 53.63 9.17 -16.45
N PHE A 450 54.71 9.78 -16.93
CA PHE A 450 55.83 10.24 -16.12
C PHE A 450 55.38 11.39 -15.21
N THR A 451 55.69 11.30 -13.92
CA THR A 451 55.62 12.42 -12.97
C THR A 451 56.89 13.25 -13.07
N THR A 452 56.76 14.55 -13.30
CA THR A 452 57.78 15.55 -12.93
C THR A 452 57.23 16.35 -11.76
N ASN A 453 58.09 16.57 -10.76
CA ASN A 453 57.84 17.26 -9.48
C ASN A 453 57.04 18.56 -9.59
#